data_AF-A0A520Y7K0-F1
#
_entry.id   AF-A0A520Y7K0-F1
#
_cell.length_a   1.000
_cell.length_b   1.000
_cell.length_c   1.000
_cell.angle_alpha   90.00
_cell.angle_beta   90.00
_cell.angle_gamma   90.00
#
_symmetry.space_group_name_H-M   'P 1'
#
loop_
_entity.id
_entity.type
_entity.pdbx_description
1 polymer ?
#
loop_
_entity_poly.entity_id
_entity_poly.type
_entity_poly.pdbx_seq_one_letter_code
_entity_poly.pdbx_strand_id
1 'polypeptide(L)'
;VESNASDYVIAGQANLLEGQIGQFEDMEKLRDLFAAFQHKKDILHLMERCASGHGIQVFIGEESGYDVLDDFSVITAPYESAGQPVGVLGVIGPTRMAYEKVVPMVDVTARLLSAALKS
;
A
#
# COMPACT_ATOMS: atom_id res chain seq x y z
N VAL A 1 0.79 -27.00 7.27
CA VAL A 1 -0.57 -26.42 7.36
C VAL A 1 -0.64 -25.37 6.28
N GLU A 2 -1.28 -25.70 5.16
CA GLU A 2 -1.49 -24.78 4.05
C GLU A 2 -2.59 -23.78 4.43
N SER A 3 -2.21 -22.54 4.70
CA SER A 3 -3.14 -21.42 4.86
C SER A 3 -3.24 -20.69 3.53
N ASN A 4 -4.23 -21.11 2.72
CA ASN A 4 -4.57 -20.51 1.43
C ASN A 4 -5.53 -19.30 1.58
N ALA A 5 -5.26 -18.42 2.55
CA ALA A 5 -5.91 -17.12 2.66
C ALA A 5 -4.87 -16.08 2.21
N SER A 6 -5.19 -15.28 1.21
CA SER A 6 -4.31 -14.19 0.77
C SER A 6 -4.03 -13.22 1.92
N ASP A 7 -2.77 -13.11 2.31
CA ASP A 7 -2.28 -12.28 3.43
C ASP A 7 -2.48 -10.75 3.23
N TYR A 8 -3.02 -10.34 2.07
CA TYR A 8 -3.39 -8.96 1.73
C TYR A 8 -4.47 -8.93 0.64
N VAL A 9 -5.18 -7.80 0.54
CA VAL A 9 -6.18 -7.52 -0.50
C VAL A 9 -5.70 -6.35 -1.36
N ILE A 10 -5.72 -6.51 -2.69
CA ILE A 10 -5.37 -5.45 -3.64
C ILE A 10 -6.62 -4.98 -4.38
N ALA A 11 -6.81 -3.66 -4.45
CA ALA A 11 -7.87 -3.01 -5.22
C ALA A 11 -7.33 -1.72 -5.87
N GLY A 12 -8.02 -1.21 -6.91
CA GLY A 12 -7.68 0.06 -7.56
C GLY A 12 -6.66 -0.01 -8.70
N GLN A 13 -6.31 -1.21 -9.17
CA GLN A 13 -5.35 -1.43 -10.26
C GLN A 13 -5.72 -0.68 -11.56
N ALA A 14 -7.02 -0.57 -11.86
CA ALA A 14 -7.51 0.19 -13.01
C ALA A 14 -7.24 1.70 -12.90
N ASN A 15 -7.28 2.27 -11.69
CA ASN A 15 -7.03 3.70 -11.47
C ASN A 15 -5.55 4.04 -11.70
N LEU A 16 -4.65 3.10 -11.41
CA LEU A 16 -3.22 3.24 -11.73
C LEU A 16 -2.98 3.24 -13.23
N LEU A 17 -3.70 2.40 -13.99
CA LEU A 17 -3.62 2.37 -15.45
C LEU A 17 -4.13 3.68 -16.08
N GLU A 18 -5.22 4.25 -15.55
CA GLU A 18 -5.83 5.47 -16.09
C GLU A 18 -4.98 6.73 -15.86
N GLY A 19 -4.26 6.80 -14.75
CA GLY A 19 -3.33 7.90 -14.43
C GLY A 19 -2.05 7.93 -15.27
N GLN A 20 -1.76 6.85 -16.01
CA GLN A 20 -0.52 6.67 -16.78
C GLN A 20 -0.74 6.53 -18.29
N ILE A 21 -1.95 6.84 -18.77
CA ILE A 21 -2.28 6.83 -20.20
C ILE A 21 -1.52 7.97 -20.90
N GLY A 22 -0.35 7.64 -21.46
CA GLY A 22 0.41 8.57 -22.30
C GLY A 22 1.92 8.32 -22.36
N GLN A 23 2.49 7.54 -21.44
CA GLN A 23 3.93 7.27 -21.40
C GLN A 23 4.17 5.75 -21.39
N PHE A 24 4.87 5.24 -22.40
CA PHE A 24 5.12 3.80 -22.54
C PHE A 24 5.98 3.25 -21.39
N GLU A 25 6.88 4.08 -20.86
CA GLU A 25 7.77 3.79 -19.73
C GLU A 25 7.00 3.57 -18.42
N ASP A 26 5.91 4.32 -18.22
CA ASP A 26 5.02 4.17 -17.07
C ASP A 26 4.27 2.82 -17.08
N MET A 27 3.92 2.32 -18.27
CA MET A 27 3.25 1.03 -18.42
C MET A 27 4.15 -0.17 -18.10
N GLU A 28 5.45 -0.10 -18.41
CA GLU A 28 6.40 -1.15 -18.01
C GLU A 28 6.59 -1.18 -16.49
N LYS A 29 6.80 -0.02 -15.87
CA LYS A 29 6.91 0.12 -14.40
C LYS A 29 5.68 -0.41 -13.67
N LEU A 30 4.49 -0.13 -14.19
CA LEU A 30 3.24 -0.63 -13.60
C LEU A 30 3.09 -2.15 -13.74
N ARG A 31 3.57 -2.73 -14.85
CA ARG A 31 3.62 -4.19 -15.00
C ARG A 31 4.59 -4.82 -14.00
N ASP A 32 5.74 -4.21 -13.79
CA ASP A 32 6.73 -4.68 -12.81
C ASP A 32 6.17 -4.58 -11.38
N LEU A 33 5.47 -3.50 -11.06
CA LEU A 33 4.74 -3.36 -9.79
C LEU A 33 3.73 -4.50 -9.60
N PHE A 34 2.93 -4.80 -10.62
CA PHE A 34 1.99 -5.92 -10.56
C PHE A 34 2.67 -7.28 -10.48
N ALA A 35 3.83 -7.46 -11.11
CA ALA A 35 4.62 -8.68 -10.99
C ALA A 35 5.18 -8.84 -9.56
N ALA A 36 5.67 -7.76 -8.95
CA ALA A 36 6.08 -7.77 -7.55
C ALA A 36 4.92 -8.10 -6.61
N PHE A 37 3.70 -7.64 -6.89
CA PHE A 37 2.51 -8.08 -6.14
C PHE A 37 2.20 -9.57 -6.28
N GLN A 38 2.68 -10.25 -7.31
CA GLN A 38 2.58 -11.72 -7.41
C GLN A 38 3.71 -12.40 -6.62
N HIS A 39 4.88 -11.76 -6.51
CA HIS A 39 5.98 -12.17 -5.63
C HIS A 39 5.69 -11.74 -4.18
N LYS A 40 4.71 -12.42 -3.55
CA LYS A 40 4.14 -12.16 -2.21
C LYS A 40 5.13 -11.66 -1.13
N LYS A 41 6.38 -12.13 -1.15
CA LYS A 41 7.38 -11.85 -0.09
C LYS A 41 7.76 -10.38 0.04
N ASP A 42 7.89 -9.67 -1.08
CA ASP A 42 8.48 -8.33 -1.06
C ASP A 42 7.51 -7.31 -0.46
N ILE A 43 6.24 -7.36 -0.91
CA ILE A 43 5.19 -6.51 -0.36
C ILE A 43 4.87 -6.88 1.08
N LEU A 44 4.82 -8.17 1.42
CA LEU A 44 4.52 -8.59 2.79
C LEU A 44 5.53 -8.02 3.79
N HIS A 45 6.81 -8.06 3.47
CA HIS A 45 7.84 -7.54 4.35
C HIS A 45 7.75 -6.00 4.52
N LEU A 46 7.35 -5.26 3.47
CA LEU A 46 7.03 -3.84 3.60
C LEU A 46 5.83 -3.63 4.53
N MET A 47 4.76 -4.41 4.36
CA MET A 47 3.56 -4.30 5.18
C MET A 47 3.82 -4.68 6.65
N GLU A 48 4.65 -5.68 6.93
CA GLU A 48 5.06 -6.06 8.29
C GLU A 48 5.81 -4.93 9.00
N ARG A 49 6.74 -4.26 8.30
CA ARG A 49 7.41 -3.06 8.83
C ARG A 49 6.39 -1.99 9.19
N CYS A 50 5.43 -1.76 8.29
CA CYS A 50 4.38 -0.77 8.51
C CYS A 50 3.46 -1.12 9.69
N ALA A 51 3.16 -2.40 9.89
CA ALA A 51 2.29 -2.88 10.98
C ALA A 51 2.90 -2.62 12.37
N SER A 52 4.23 -2.64 12.47
CA SER A 52 4.96 -2.34 13.70
C SER A 52 5.14 -0.84 13.98
N GLY A 53 4.88 0.01 12.98
CA GLY A 53 4.97 1.46 13.08
C GLY A 53 3.76 2.07 13.77
N HIS A 54 3.94 3.26 14.34
CA HIS A 54 2.85 4.05 14.93
C HIS A 54 2.39 5.14 13.95
N GLY A 55 1.10 5.14 13.63
CA GLY A 55 0.49 6.17 12.78
C GLY A 55 0.80 6.01 11.30
N ILE A 56 0.74 7.12 10.57
CA ILE A 56 0.91 7.14 9.11
C ILE A 56 2.40 7.02 8.77
N GLN A 57 2.70 6.15 7.81
CA GLN A 57 4.02 6.02 7.21
C GLN A 57 3.94 6.34 5.73
N VAL A 58 4.93 7.09 5.25
CA VAL A 58 5.05 7.50 3.85
C VAL A 58 6.43 7.07 3.38
N PHE A 59 6.47 6.31 2.30
CA PHE A 59 7.69 5.90 1.61
C PHE A 59 7.67 6.50 0.21
N ILE A 60 8.69 7.27 -0.13
CA ILE A 60 8.78 7.96 -1.42
C ILE A 60 9.93 7.36 -2.22
N GLY A 61 9.60 6.66 -3.31
CA GLY A 61 10.56 6.01 -4.20
C GLY A 61 11.49 5.06 -3.47
N GLU A 62 12.79 5.35 -3.56
CA GLU A 62 13.88 4.56 -3.00
C GLU A 62 13.79 4.36 -1.46
N GLU A 63 13.03 5.20 -0.75
CA GLU A 63 12.82 5.06 0.70
C GLU A 63 12.07 3.77 1.08
N SER A 64 11.34 3.18 0.13
CA SER A 64 10.64 1.92 0.31
C SER A 64 11.60 0.75 0.59
N GLY A 65 12.83 0.81 0.04
CA GLY A 65 13.82 -0.26 0.10
C GLY A 65 13.57 -1.41 -0.87
N TYR A 66 12.74 -1.19 -1.90
CA TYR A 66 12.45 -2.16 -2.95
C TYR A 66 12.55 -1.49 -4.32
N ASP A 67 13.41 -2.02 -5.19
CA ASP A 67 13.67 -1.46 -6.53
C ASP A 67 12.38 -1.24 -7.35
N VAL A 68 11.41 -2.15 -7.21
CA VAL A 68 10.11 -2.06 -7.90
C VAL A 68 9.23 -0.89 -7.45
N LEU A 69 9.53 -0.30 -6.30
CA LEU A 69 8.81 0.83 -5.71
C LEU A 69 9.57 2.15 -5.86
N ASP A 70 10.75 2.16 -6.48
CA ASP A 70 11.57 3.37 -6.67
C ASP A 70 10.84 4.47 -7.46
N ASP A 71 9.95 4.06 -8.37
CA ASP A 71 9.10 4.96 -9.16
C ASP A 71 7.72 5.23 -8.54
N PHE A 72 7.47 4.69 -7.34
CA PHE A 72 6.18 4.77 -6.67
C PHE A 72 6.33 5.38 -5.28
N SER A 73 5.20 5.70 -4.67
CA SER A 73 5.12 6.08 -3.28
C SER A 73 4.04 5.29 -2.60
N VAL A 74 4.32 4.91 -1.36
CA VAL A 74 3.47 4.06 -0.54
C VAL A 74 3.10 4.83 0.71
N ILE A 75 1.80 5.04 0.90
CA ILE A 75 1.26 5.66 2.12
C ILE A 75 0.49 4.57 2.86
N THR A 76 0.85 4.31 4.11
CA THR A 76 0.23 3.27 4.93
C THR A 76 -0.21 3.78 6.29
N ALA A 77 -1.26 3.18 6.85
CA ALA A 77 -1.66 3.33 8.23
C ALA A 77 -2.07 1.96 8.80
N PRO A 78 -1.61 1.60 10.02
CA PRO A 78 -2.09 0.40 10.68
C PRO A 78 -3.56 0.56 11.07
N TYR A 79 -4.31 -0.55 11.03
CA TYR A 79 -5.64 -0.63 11.62
C TYR A 79 -5.64 -1.65 12.76
N GLU A 80 -6.46 -1.37 13.78
CA GLU A 80 -6.43 -2.08 15.05
C GLU A 80 -7.80 -2.64 15.43
N SER A 81 -7.80 -3.75 16.16
CA SER A 81 -8.97 -4.24 16.89
C SER A 81 -8.58 -4.42 18.36
N ALA A 82 -9.46 -3.99 19.27
CA ALA A 82 -9.21 -3.99 20.72
C ALA A 82 -7.85 -3.35 21.14
N GLY A 83 -7.36 -2.36 20.39
CA GLY A 83 -6.08 -1.68 20.69
C GLY A 83 -4.84 -2.50 20.31
N GLN A 84 -4.99 -3.51 19.46
CA GLN A 84 -3.89 -4.27 18.87
C GLN A 84 -3.91 -4.10 17.35
N PRO A 85 -2.77 -3.76 16.70
CA PRO A 85 -2.66 -3.75 15.25
C PRO A 85 -3.00 -5.13 14.69
N VAL A 86 -3.96 -5.19 13.79
CA VAL A 86 -4.40 -6.43 13.12
C VAL A 86 -4.04 -6.45 11.64
N GLY A 87 -3.56 -5.34 11.09
CA GLY A 87 -3.06 -5.24 9.73
C GLY A 87 -2.75 -3.82 9.32
N VAL A 88 -2.46 -3.63 8.03
CA VAL A 88 -2.09 -2.35 7.43
C VAL A 88 -2.97 -2.05 6.24
N LEU A 89 -3.46 -0.81 6.18
CA LEU A 89 -4.11 -0.24 5.00
C LEU A 89 -3.10 0.68 4.30
N GLY A 90 -3.02 0.62 2.98
CA GLY A 90 -2.16 1.54 2.24
C GLY A 90 -2.63 1.85 0.83
N VAL A 91 -2.10 2.94 0.30
CA VAL A 91 -2.27 3.39 -1.08
C VAL A 91 -0.90 3.44 -1.73
N ILE A 92 -0.83 2.89 -2.94
CA ILE A 92 0.36 2.93 -3.80
C ILE A 92 0.00 3.78 -5.02
N GLY A 93 0.90 4.68 -5.40
CA GLY A 93 0.75 5.46 -6.62
C GLY A 93 2.05 6.15 -7.02
N PRO A 94 2.03 6.96 -8.09
CA PRO A 94 3.21 7.64 -8.58
C PRO A 94 3.82 8.58 -7.55
N THR A 95 5.13 8.81 -7.62
CA THR A 95 5.87 9.68 -6.69
C THR A 95 5.31 11.11 -6.60
N ARG A 96 4.65 11.58 -7.66
CA ARG A 96 3.97 12.88 -7.73
C ARG A 96 2.44 12.75 -7.59
N MET A 97 1.97 12.25 -6.45
CA MET A 97 0.54 12.24 -6.10
C MET A 97 0.15 13.44 -5.21
N ALA A 98 -1.15 13.68 -5.06
CA ALA A 98 -1.67 14.72 -4.16
C ALA A 98 -1.62 14.28 -2.69
N TYR A 99 -0.44 14.29 -2.07
CA TYR A 99 -0.22 13.84 -0.69
C TYR A 99 -1.16 14.50 0.33
N GLU A 100 -1.44 15.79 0.15
CA GLU A 100 -2.37 16.57 0.99
C GLU A 100 -3.79 15.97 1.04
N LYS A 101 -4.19 15.20 0.02
CA LYS A 101 -5.48 14.50 -0.05
C LYS A 101 -5.37 13.03 0.32
N VAL A 102 -4.31 12.36 -0.11
CA VAL A 102 -4.18 10.90 0.06
C VAL A 102 -3.83 10.54 1.51
N VAL A 103 -2.93 11.28 2.17
CA VAL A 103 -2.56 11.04 3.57
C VAL A 103 -3.77 11.04 4.51
N PRO A 104 -4.63 12.09 4.55
CA PRO A 104 -5.79 12.08 5.42
C PRO A 104 -6.84 11.04 5.02
N MET A 105 -6.97 10.71 3.72
CA MET A 105 -7.86 9.66 3.26
C MET A 105 -7.47 8.30 3.86
N VAL A 106 -6.19 7.95 3.83
CA VAL A 106 -5.67 6.69 4.39
C VAL A 106 -5.88 6.63 5.90
N ASP A 107 -5.54 7.70 6.63
CA ASP A 107 -5.72 7.77 8.09
C ASP A 107 -7.18 7.58 8.52
N VAL A 108 -8.09 8.35 7.92
CA VAL A 108 -9.52 8.26 8.25
C VAL A 108 -10.06 6.87 7.91
N THR A 109 -9.68 6.30 6.76
CA THR A 109 -10.15 4.97 6.35
C THR A 109 -9.64 3.88 7.29
N ALA A 110 -8.37 3.93 7.71
CA ALA A 110 -7.81 2.98 8.66
C ALA A 110 -8.51 3.06 10.04
N ARG A 111 -8.84 4.28 10.50
CA ARG A 111 -9.61 4.49 11.74
C ARG A 111 -11.04 3.97 11.64
N LEU A 112 -11.71 4.19 10.51
CA LEU A 112 -13.06 3.67 10.26
C LEU A 112 -13.06 2.14 10.23
N LEU A 113 -12.08 1.53 9.57
CA LEU A 113 -11.90 0.09 9.58
C LEU A 113 -11.65 -0.44 10.99
N SER A 114 -10.77 0.22 11.76
CA SER A 114 -10.52 -0.11 13.15
C SER A 114 -11.79 -0.02 14.02
N ALA A 115 -12.64 0.96 13.77
CA ALA A 115 -13.92 1.10 14.47
C ALA A 115 -14.91 0.00 14.08
N ALA A 116 -14.96 -0.39 12.81
CA ALA A 116 -15.82 -1.47 12.32
C ALA A 116 -15.40 -2.84 12.87
N LEU A 117 -14.10 -3.07 13.10
CA LEU A 117 -13.59 -4.32 13.66
C LEU A 117 -13.74 -4.44 15.19
N LYS A 118 -14.24 -3.39 15.86
CA LYS A 118 -14.58 -3.43 17.29
C LYS A 118 -15.97 -4.03 17.56
N SER A 119 -16.76 -4.33 16.50
CA SER A 119 -18.14 -4.85 16.62
C SER A 119 -18.21 -6.37 16.77
#